data_AF-A0A1Y6E5V6-F1
#
_entry.id   AF-A0A1Y6E5V6-F1
#
_cell.length_a   1.000
_cell.length_b   1.000
_cell.length_c   1.000
_cell.angle_alpha   90.00
_cell.angle_beta   90.00
_cell.angle_gamma   90.00
#
_symmetry.space_group_name_H-M   'P 1'
#
loop_
_entity.id
_entity.type
_entity.pdbx_description
1 polymer ?
#
loop_
_entity_poly.entity_id
_entity_poly.type
_entity_poly.pdbx_seq_one_letter_code
_entity_poly.pdbx_strand_id
1 'polypeptide(L)'
;MTTPACRPSRAIAAAAAILITACSAETRETPADREVPETAGVDNCLLLVWENQADPDQMFDRANDTVEGGAISCATGTSPTQYAQAIQAIRVAARSGDRAAMLDNVGIPLLYLDADGKRRELRDPAEIETVFDEIFDPEMLRMMRDLDLQQMAVENQAGGYFGLGALWLVPEGPGQQPRIVTINRQALNEAAVASSAGLAQSTDSEQ
;
A
#
# COMPACT_ATOMS: atom_id res chain seq x y z
N MET A 1 -50.98 5.00 -15.64
CA MET A 1 -51.66 5.83 -14.63
C MET A 1 -53.06 5.27 -14.41
N THR A 2 -53.24 4.45 -13.39
CA THR A 2 -54.59 4.06 -12.93
C THR A 2 -54.52 3.60 -11.48
N THR A 3 -54.86 4.50 -10.56
CA THR A 3 -55.32 4.16 -9.21
C THR A 3 -56.84 4.06 -9.28
N PRO A 4 -57.45 3.06 -8.62
CA PRO A 4 -58.53 3.38 -7.69
C PRO A 4 -58.60 2.35 -6.53
N ALA A 5 -59.34 2.50 -5.45
CA ALA A 5 -59.98 3.61 -4.75
C ALA A 5 -60.38 3.02 -3.39
N CYS A 6 -60.26 3.84 -2.35
CA CYS A 6 -60.75 3.52 -1.01
C CYS A 6 -62.29 3.66 -0.96
N ARG A 7 -62.99 2.75 -0.27
CA ARG A 7 -64.34 3.02 0.24
C ARG A 7 -64.59 2.34 1.60
N PRO A 8 -65.37 2.96 2.50
CA PRO A 8 -65.48 2.59 3.90
C PRO A 8 -66.72 1.73 4.18
N SER A 9 -66.65 0.87 5.19
CA SER A 9 -67.83 0.27 5.81
C SER A 9 -67.85 0.55 7.30
N ARG A 10 -68.96 1.17 7.73
CA ARG A 10 -69.28 1.54 9.10
C ARG A 10 -69.75 0.32 9.91
N ALA A 11 -69.22 0.23 11.12
CA ALA A 11 -69.83 -0.12 12.41
C ALA A 11 -70.77 -1.34 12.51
N ILE A 12 -70.37 -2.31 13.34
CA ILE A 12 -71.23 -2.93 14.36
C ILE A 12 -70.41 -3.08 15.65
N ALA A 13 -70.95 -2.60 16.76
CA ALA A 13 -70.42 -2.74 18.11
C ALA A 13 -70.89 -4.07 18.73
N ALA A 14 -70.01 -4.80 19.42
CA ALA A 14 -70.39 -5.75 20.48
C ALA A 14 -69.20 -6.14 21.37
N ALA A 15 -69.33 -5.77 22.65
CA ALA A 15 -69.00 -6.48 23.88
C ALA A 15 -67.74 -7.38 23.98
N ALA A 16 -66.82 -6.89 24.82
CA ALA A 16 -66.14 -7.57 25.94
C ALA A 16 -65.91 -9.10 25.89
N ALA A 17 -64.63 -9.47 25.77
CA ALA A 17 -64.04 -10.59 26.50
C ALA A 17 -62.55 -10.28 26.73
N ILE A 18 -62.18 -10.05 27.99
CA ILE A 18 -60.78 -9.94 28.44
C ILE A 18 -60.20 -11.35 28.41
N LEU A 19 -59.38 -11.64 27.40
CA LEU A 19 -58.47 -12.78 27.40
C LEU A 19 -57.06 -12.23 27.62
N ILE A 20 -56.48 -12.64 28.74
CA ILE A 20 -55.08 -12.43 29.09
C ILE A 20 -54.28 -13.30 28.13
N THR A 21 -53.78 -12.70 27.05
CA THR A 21 -52.75 -13.30 26.21
C THR A 21 -51.53 -12.42 26.33
N ALA A 22 -50.52 -12.93 27.02
CA ALA A 22 -49.19 -12.35 27.06
C ALA A 22 -48.61 -12.36 25.64
N CYS A 23 -48.76 -11.25 24.91
CA CYS A 23 -47.89 -10.94 23.79
C CYS A 23 -46.66 -10.24 24.37
N SER A 24 -45.58 -11.01 24.47
CA SER A 24 -44.23 -10.51 24.63
C SER A 24 -44.05 -9.25 23.80
N ALA A 25 -43.61 -8.18 24.44
CA ALA A 25 -43.02 -7.06 23.73
C ALA A 25 -41.84 -7.63 22.94
N GLU A 26 -42.01 -7.73 21.63
CA GLU A 26 -40.91 -8.00 20.73
C GLU A 26 -40.06 -6.72 20.75
N THR A 27 -39.16 -6.66 21.73
CA THR A 27 -38.00 -5.79 21.66
C THR A 27 -37.34 -6.13 20.35
N ARG A 28 -37.57 -5.30 19.33
CA ARG A 28 -36.69 -5.24 18.18
C ARG A 28 -35.32 -4.92 18.75
N GLU A 29 -34.51 -5.96 18.91
CA GLU A 29 -33.07 -5.80 18.94
C GLU A 29 -32.73 -5.04 17.67
N THR A 30 -32.48 -3.74 17.81
CA THR A 30 -31.61 -3.01 16.90
C THR A 30 -30.40 -3.92 16.75
N PRO A 31 -30.05 -4.37 15.53
CA PRO A 31 -28.83 -5.13 15.37
C PRO A 31 -27.73 -4.25 15.95
N ALA A 32 -27.12 -4.73 17.04
CA ALA A 32 -25.91 -4.17 17.58
C ALA A 32 -24.97 -3.93 16.40
N ASP A 33 -24.30 -2.78 16.42
CA ASP A 33 -23.13 -2.49 15.60
C ASP A 33 -22.42 -3.79 15.25
N ARG A 34 -22.62 -4.26 14.02
CA ARG A 34 -21.63 -5.13 13.43
C ARG A 34 -20.46 -4.18 13.25
N GLU A 35 -19.52 -4.23 14.17
CA GLU A 35 -18.14 -3.87 13.87
C GLU A 35 -17.81 -4.64 12.59
N VAL A 36 -17.88 -3.92 11.48
CA VAL A 36 -17.35 -4.40 10.21
C VAL A 36 -15.87 -4.56 10.51
N PRO A 37 -15.32 -5.78 10.44
CA PRO A 37 -13.89 -5.95 10.65
C PRO A 37 -13.21 -5.02 9.64
N GLU A 38 -12.24 -4.26 10.12
CA GLU A 38 -11.48 -3.24 9.38
C GLU A 38 -10.86 -3.80 8.06
N THR A 39 -10.86 -5.12 7.90
CA THR A 39 -10.50 -5.88 6.69
C THR A 39 -11.43 -5.66 5.49
N ALA A 40 -12.70 -5.28 5.68
CA ALA A 40 -13.65 -5.17 4.57
C ALA A 40 -13.30 -4.03 3.58
N GLY A 41 -12.50 -3.05 4.01
CA GLY A 41 -12.00 -1.98 3.14
C GLY A 41 -10.80 -2.39 2.29
N VAL A 42 -9.90 -3.21 2.87
CA VAL A 42 -8.66 -3.69 2.24
C VAL A 42 -8.95 -4.65 1.08
N ASP A 43 -9.92 -5.56 1.28
CA ASP A 43 -10.33 -6.54 0.27
C ASP A 43 -10.82 -5.86 -1.03
N ASN A 44 -11.41 -4.67 -0.95
CA ASN A 44 -12.05 -4.04 -2.10
C ASN A 44 -11.03 -3.55 -3.15
N CYS A 45 -9.87 -3.04 -2.72
CA CYS A 45 -8.82 -2.62 -3.65
C CYS A 45 -8.07 -3.82 -4.25
N LEU A 46 -7.81 -4.86 -3.44
CA LEU A 46 -7.19 -6.10 -3.92
C LEU A 46 -8.00 -6.76 -5.04
N LEU A 47 -9.33 -6.81 -4.90
CA LEU A 47 -10.21 -7.35 -5.95
C LEU A 47 -10.03 -6.63 -7.29
N LEU A 48 -9.97 -5.29 -7.28
CA LEU A 48 -9.75 -4.49 -8.49
C LEU A 48 -8.35 -4.69 -9.09
N VAL A 49 -7.33 -4.83 -8.24
CA VAL A 49 -5.96 -5.06 -8.68
C VAL A 49 -5.83 -6.44 -9.34
N TRP A 50 -6.42 -7.47 -8.76
CA TRP A 50 -6.36 -8.84 -9.27
C TRP A 50 -7.03 -9.01 -10.64
N GLU A 51 -8.03 -8.20 -10.98
CA GLU A 51 -8.60 -8.17 -12.33
C GLU A 51 -7.57 -7.80 -13.42
N ASN A 52 -6.49 -7.13 -13.02
CA ASN A 52 -5.40 -6.71 -13.90
C ASN A 52 -4.18 -7.66 -13.84
N GLN A 53 -4.30 -8.80 -13.15
CA GLN A 53 -3.21 -9.77 -12.97
C GLN A 53 -3.61 -11.15 -13.48
N ALA A 54 -2.69 -11.82 -14.17
CA ALA A 54 -2.97 -13.12 -14.77
C ALA A 54 -3.09 -14.26 -13.74
N ASP A 55 -2.27 -14.23 -12.68
CA ASP A 55 -2.20 -15.27 -11.65
C ASP A 55 -1.89 -14.64 -10.26
N PRO A 56 -2.90 -14.03 -9.62
CA PRO A 56 -2.71 -13.37 -8.32
C PRO A 56 -2.59 -14.37 -7.17
N ASP A 57 -1.55 -14.23 -6.33
CA ASP A 57 -1.45 -14.95 -5.06
C ASP A 57 -2.33 -14.26 -4.00
N GLN A 58 -3.62 -14.57 -4.03
CA GLN A 58 -4.61 -13.92 -3.18
C GLN A 58 -4.36 -14.11 -1.69
N MET A 59 -3.77 -15.25 -1.29
CA MET A 59 -3.52 -15.55 0.11
C MET A 59 -2.36 -14.71 0.62
N PHE A 60 -1.26 -14.65 -0.14
CA PHE A 60 -0.13 -13.78 0.19
C PHE A 60 -0.55 -12.32 0.20
N ASP A 61 -1.28 -11.88 -0.82
CA ASP A 61 -1.69 -10.49 -0.98
C ASP A 61 -2.55 -10.03 0.21
N ARG A 62 -3.58 -10.79 0.60
CA ARG A 62 -4.40 -10.42 1.78
C ARG A 62 -3.59 -10.35 3.07
N ALA A 63 -2.60 -11.22 3.23
CA ALA A 63 -1.78 -11.28 4.44
C ALA A 63 -0.75 -10.13 4.53
N ASN A 64 -0.40 -9.51 3.40
CA ASN A 64 0.69 -8.53 3.31
C ASN A 64 0.25 -7.16 2.79
N ASP A 65 -1.06 -6.91 2.67
CA ASP A 65 -1.54 -5.68 2.05
C ASP A 65 -1.37 -4.44 2.92
N THR A 66 -1.09 -4.58 4.22
CA THR A 66 -0.96 -3.42 5.13
C THR A 66 0.50 -3.15 5.47
N VAL A 67 0.96 -1.93 5.22
CA VAL A 67 2.26 -1.40 5.64
C VAL A 67 2.11 0.00 6.21
N GLU A 68 3.21 0.67 6.57
CA GLU A 68 3.15 2.08 7.00
C GLU A 68 2.51 2.94 5.91
N GLY A 69 1.55 3.80 6.29
CA GLY A 69 0.81 4.64 5.34
C GLY A 69 -0.46 4.02 4.76
N GLY A 70 -0.70 2.72 4.95
CA GLY A 70 -1.99 2.07 4.65
C GLY A 70 -1.90 0.82 3.80
N ALA A 71 -2.98 0.52 3.07
CA ALA A 71 -3.07 -0.64 2.21
C ALA A 71 -2.30 -0.41 0.90
N ILE A 72 -1.37 -1.32 0.56
CA ILE A 72 -0.58 -1.29 -0.68
C ILE A 72 -1.52 -1.23 -1.88
N SER A 73 -2.46 -2.18 -1.98
CA SER A 73 -3.41 -2.26 -3.09
C SER A 73 -4.18 -0.95 -3.34
N CYS A 74 -4.65 -0.29 -2.29
CA CYS A 74 -5.39 0.96 -2.41
C CYS A 74 -4.49 2.15 -2.75
N ALA A 75 -3.28 2.21 -2.18
CA ALA A 75 -2.39 3.35 -2.35
C ALA A 75 -1.68 3.35 -3.70
N THR A 76 -1.36 2.17 -4.24
CA THR A 76 -0.42 2.03 -5.37
C THR A 76 -1.07 1.44 -6.61
N GLY A 77 -2.27 0.85 -6.51
CA GLY A 77 -2.94 0.20 -7.64
C GLY A 77 -2.26 -1.10 -8.11
N THR A 78 -1.44 -1.73 -7.26
CA THR A 78 -0.87 -3.06 -7.51
C THR A 78 -0.83 -3.90 -6.23
N SER A 79 -0.48 -5.18 -6.32
CA SER A 79 -0.59 -6.09 -5.18
C SER A 79 0.72 -6.24 -4.38
N PRO A 80 0.65 -6.69 -3.11
CA PRO A 80 1.83 -7.02 -2.31
C PRO A 80 2.77 -8.02 -2.99
N THR A 81 2.23 -9.02 -3.69
CA THR A 81 3.00 -9.98 -4.49
C THR A 81 3.86 -9.29 -5.54
N GLN A 82 3.33 -8.29 -6.24
CA GLN A 82 4.09 -7.54 -7.25
C GLN A 82 5.23 -6.74 -6.62
N TYR A 83 4.99 -6.09 -5.48
CA TYR A 83 6.05 -5.43 -4.72
C TYR A 83 7.10 -6.42 -4.22
N ALA A 84 6.70 -7.55 -3.65
CA ALA A 84 7.60 -8.58 -3.16
C ALA A 84 8.52 -9.10 -4.29
N GLN A 85 7.97 -9.32 -5.48
CA GLN A 85 8.74 -9.73 -6.65
C GLN A 85 9.71 -8.64 -7.10
N ALA A 86 9.28 -7.36 -7.12
CA ALA A 86 10.16 -6.24 -7.50
C ALA A 86 11.31 -6.07 -6.52
N ILE A 87 11.01 -6.10 -5.21
CA ILE A 87 11.99 -6.05 -4.14
C ILE A 87 13.00 -7.20 -4.30
N GLN A 88 12.54 -8.41 -4.57
CA GLN A 88 13.43 -9.55 -4.77
C GLN A 88 14.33 -9.37 -6.00
N ALA A 89 13.80 -8.89 -7.12
CA ALA A 89 14.57 -8.61 -8.33
C ALA A 89 15.67 -7.55 -8.07
N ILE A 90 15.32 -6.46 -7.38
CA ILE A 90 16.26 -5.41 -6.98
C ILE A 90 17.36 -5.97 -6.06
N ARG A 91 16.99 -6.77 -5.05
CA ARG A 91 17.98 -7.39 -4.15
C ARG A 91 18.94 -8.29 -4.89
N VAL A 92 18.45 -9.07 -5.86
CA VAL A 92 19.30 -9.93 -6.69
C VAL A 92 20.25 -9.09 -7.55
N ALA A 93 19.76 -8.07 -8.24
CA ALA A 93 20.58 -7.17 -9.06
C ALA A 93 21.63 -6.42 -8.23
N ALA A 94 21.26 -5.93 -7.05
CA ALA A 94 22.18 -5.23 -6.15
C ALA A 94 23.28 -6.16 -5.58
N ARG A 95 23.02 -7.47 -5.46
CA ARG A 95 24.01 -8.46 -5.00
C ARG A 95 24.93 -8.94 -6.13
N SER A 96 24.42 -9.05 -7.35
CA SER A 96 25.18 -9.56 -8.49
C SER A 96 26.20 -8.55 -9.02
N GLY A 97 25.95 -7.25 -8.84
CA GLY A 97 26.74 -6.19 -9.48
C GLY A 97 26.53 -6.11 -11.00
N ASP A 98 25.52 -6.82 -11.52
CA ASP A 98 25.13 -6.78 -12.92
C ASP A 98 24.36 -5.47 -13.19
N ARG A 99 25.00 -4.56 -13.92
CA ARG A 99 24.40 -3.26 -14.26
C ARG A 99 23.16 -3.41 -15.12
N ALA A 100 23.16 -4.34 -16.08
CA ALA A 100 22.00 -4.54 -16.95
C ALA A 100 20.81 -5.02 -16.11
N ALA A 101 21.04 -5.99 -15.23
CA ALA A 101 20.00 -6.45 -14.30
C ALA A 101 19.48 -5.33 -13.38
N MET A 102 20.34 -4.42 -12.92
CA MET A 102 19.88 -3.26 -12.14
C MET A 102 19.04 -2.30 -13.00
N LEU A 103 19.49 -1.98 -14.21
CA LEU A 103 18.78 -1.11 -15.14
C LEU A 103 17.40 -1.66 -15.54
N ASP A 104 17.23 -2.99 -15.61
CA ASP A 104 15.92 -3.61 -15.85
C ASP A 104 14.88 -3.30 -14.75
N ASN A 105 15.34 -2.96 -13.53
CA ASN A 105 14.47 -2.57 -12.42
C ASN A 105 14.15 -1.07 -12.39
N VAL A 106 14.72 -0.28 -13.29
CA VAL A 106 14.56 1.18 -13.32
C VAL A 106 13.44 1.59 -14.26
N GLY A 107 12.53 2.43 -13.76
CA GLY A 107 11.50 3.08 -14.55
C GLY A 107 12.01 4.38 -15.15
N ILE A 108 11.43 4.76 -16.28
CA ILE A 108 11.73 6.01 -16.97
C ILE A 108 10.47 6.91 -16.94
N PRO A 109 10.57 8.18 -16.50
CA PRO A 109 11.78 8.85 -16.05
C PRO A 109 12.26 8.39 -14.66
N LEU A 110 13.58 8.35 -14.45
CA LEU A 110 14.18 8.21 -13.12
C LEU A 110 14.46 9.58 -12.53
N LEU A 111 13.83 9.86 -11.40
CA LEU A 111 14.14 11.03 -10.59
C LEU A 111 15.33 10.75 -9.67
N TYR A 112 16.46 11.41 -9.89
CA TYR A 112 17.63 11.32 -9.02
C TYR A 112 17.83 12.62 -8.24
N LEU A 113 18.01 12.51 -6.93
CA LEU A 113 18.50 13.59 -6.07
C LEU A 113 19.87 13.18 -5.52
N ASP A 114 20.89 13.99 -5.78
CA ASP A 114 22.23 13.75 -5.24
C ASP A 114 22.33 14.07 -3.75
N ALA A 115 23.52 13.92 -3.17
CA ALA A 115 23.76 14.16 -1.75
C ALA A 115 23.57 15.64 -1.33
N ASP A 116 23.67 16.58 -2.29
CA ASP A 116 23.44 18.01 -2.07
C ASP A 116 21.97 18.41 -2.33
N GLY A 117 21.11 17.44 -2.65
CA GLY A 117 19.69 17.65 -2.96
C GLY A 117 19.42 18.18 -4.37
N LYS A 118 20.42 18.19 -5.26
CA LYS A 118 20.24 18.63 -6.64
C LYS A 118 19.47 17.56 -7.42
N ARG A 119 18.36 18.00 -8.00
CA ARG A 119 17.42 17.16 -8.76
C ARG A 119 17.86 17.00 -10.22
N ARG A 120 17.82 15.76 -10.72
CA ARG A 120 17.92 15.41 -12.15
C ARG A 120 16.79 14.45 -12.51
N GLU A 121 16.15 14.66 -13.65
CA GLU A 121 15.17 13.72 -14.20
C GLU A 121 15.77 13.08 -15.44
N LEU A 122 16.12 11.80 -15.33
CA LEU A 122 16.82 11.04 -16.34
C LEU A 122 15.79 10.31 -17.20
N ARG A 123 15.74 10.64 -18.48
CA ARG A 123 14.68 10.17 -19.40
C ARG A 123 15.16 9.12 -20.40
N ASP A 124 16.46 8.85 -20.40
CA ASP A 124 17.11 7.93 -21.32
C ASP A 124 17.91 6.88 -20.52
N PRO A 125 17.69 5.58 -20.74
CA PRO A 125 18.52 4.52 -20.15
C PRO A 125 20.04 4.74 -20.35
N ALA A 126 20.46 5.30 -21.49
CA ALA A 126 21.88 5.58 -21.76
C ALA A 126 22.43 6.71 -20.86
N GLU A 127 21.58 7.67 -20.47
CA GLU A 127 21.94 8.70 -19.50
C GLU A 127 22.17 8.07 -18.12
N ILE A 128 21.27 7.19 -17.69
CA ILE A 128 21.37 6.47 -16.41
C ILE A 128 22.62 5.58 -16.38
N GLU A 129 22.92 4.88 -17.48
CA GLU A 129 24.14 4.07 -17.59
C GLU A 129 25.42 4.92 -17.42
N THR A 130 25.43 6.13 -17.98
CA THR A 130 26.57 7.07 -17.89
C THR A 130 26.83 7.51 -16.44
N VAL A 131 25.77 7.73 -15.66
CA VAL A 131 25.87 8.16 -14.25
C VAL A 131 25.59 7.02 -13.25
N PHE A 132 25.68 5.76 -13.70
CA PHE A 132 25.25 4.59 -12.91
C PHE A 132 25.92 4.52 -11.54
N ASP A 133 27.24 4.73 -11.47
CA ASP A 133 28.00 4.62 -10.21
C ASP A 133 27.71 5.77 -9.24
N GLU A 134 27.19 6.90 -9.75
CA GLU A 134 26.73 8.02 -8.93
C GLU A 134 25.35 7.74 -8.32
N ILE A 135 24.48 7.07 -9.07
CA ILE A 135 23.12 6.73 -8.65
C ILE A 135 23.12 5.52 -7.71
N PHE A 136 23.79 4.45 -8.14
CA PHE A 136 23.87 3.16 -7.47
C PHE A 136 25.22 3.01 -6.77
N ASP A 137 25.56 4.00 -5.96
CA ASP A 137 26.79 3.94 -5.18
C ASP A 137 26.76 2.81 -4.13
N PRO A 138 27.89 2.47 -3.48
CA PRO A 138 27.96 1.35 -2.54
C PRO A 138 26.96 1.43 -1.37
N GLU A 139 26.56 2.64 -0.97
CA GLU A 139 25.63 2.84 0.13
C GLU A 139 24.18 2.57 -0.30
N MET A 140 23.79 3.11 -1.46
CA MET A 140 22.48 2.84 -2.06
C MET A 140 22.33 1.35 -2.38
N LEU A 141 23.36 0.73 -2.97
CA LEU A 141 23.37 -0.71 -3.21
C LEU A 141 23.26 -1.52 -1.92
N ARG A 142 23.89 -1.08 -0.83
CA ARG A 142 23.72 -1.73 0.49
C ARG A 142 22.27 -1.69 0.95
N MET A 143 21.63 -0.53 0.91
CA MET A 143 20.19 -0.42 1.23
C MET A 143 19.34 -1.35 0.33
N MET A 144 19.58 -1.33 -0.99
CA MET A 144 18.82 -2.15 -1.95
C MET A 144 18.93 -3.66 -1.70
N ARG A 145 20.06 -4.15 -1.16
CA ARG A 145 20.24 -5.57 -0.83
C ARG A 145 19.37 -6.02 0.35
N ASP A 146 19.01 -5.09 1.22
CA ASP A 146 18.37 -5.35 2.50
C ASP A 146 16.89 -4.92 2.52
N LEU A 147 16.33 -4.55 1.37
CA LEU A 147 14.91 -4.24 1.23
C LEU A 147 14.03 -5.39 1.74
N ASP A 148 13.01 -5.02 2.51
CA ASP A 148 11.98 -5.92 3.03
C ASP A 148 10.62 -5.25 2.85
N LEU A 149 9.64 -5.99 2.32
CA LEU A 149 8.28 -5.50 2.12
C LEU A 149 7.69 -4.91 3.41
N GLN A 150 8.00 -5.50 4.57
CA GLN A 150 7.48 -5.05 5.87
C GLN A 150 8.06 -3.71 6.34
N GLN A 151 9.15 -3.25 5.72
CA GLN A 151 9.77 -1.94 5.98
C GLN A 151 9.37 -0.89 4.94
N MET A 152 8.53 -1.26 3.99
CA MET A 152 8.00 -0.33 3.00
C MET A 152 6.97 0.57 3.67
N ALA A 153 6.92 1.82 3.24
CA ALA A 153 5.78 2.70 3.48
C ALA A 153 5.11 3.03 2.15
N VAL A 154 3.83 3.40 2.18
CA VAL A 154 3.09 3.82 0.99
C VAL A 154 2.57 5.23 1.13
N GLU A 155 2.54 5.95 0.02
CA GLU A 155 1.84 7.22 -0.10
C GLU A 155 0.79 7.12 -1.21
N ASN A 156 -0.42 7.56 -0.89
CA ASN A 156 -1.58 7.42 -1.75
C ASN A 156 -1.35 8.07 -3.12
N GLN A 157 -1.50 7.30 -4.19
CA GLN A 157 -1.26 7.69 -5.58
C GLN A 157 0.19 8.05 -5.94
N ALA A 158 1.13 7.88 -5.01
CA ALA A 158 2.55 8.16 -5.24
C ALA A 158 3.38 6.89 -5.37
N GLY A 159 3.10 5.84 -4.58
CA GLY A 159 3.80 4.56 -4.65
C GLY A 159 4.29 4.04 -3.30
N GLY A 160 5.17 3.03 -3.35
CA GLY A 160 5.84 2.47 -2.18
C GLY A 160 7.25 3.02 -2.06
N TYR A 161 7.70 3.32 -0.85
CA TYR A 161 9.01 3.90 -0.61
C TYR A 161 9.73 3.28 0.59
N PHE A 162 11.05 3.47 0.60
CA PHE A 162 11.96 2.97 1.63
C PHE A 162 12.93 4.05 2.09
N GLY A 163 13.48 3.87 3.29
CA GLY A 163 14.57 4.72 3.81
C GLY A 163 14.20 6.21 3.85
N LEU A 164 13.01 6.53 4.38
CA LEU A 164 12.47 7.91 4.44
C LEU A 164 12.37 8.60 3.07
N GLY A 165 12.06 7.82 2.02
CA GLY A 165 11.93 8.33 0.66
C GLY A 165 13.22 8.33 -0.15
N ALA A 166 14.27 7.64 0.34
CA ALA A 166 15.51 7.40 -0.39
C ALA A 166 15.31 6.58 -1.67
N LEU A 167 14.30 5.69 -1.69
CA LEU A 167 13.97 4.86 -2.85
C LEU A 167 12.46 4.81 -3.02
N TRP A 168 11.97 5.08 -4.24
CA TRP A 168 10.55 4.94 -4.58
C TRP A 168 10.34 3.93 -5.69
N LEU A 169 9.34 3.08 -5.48
CA LEU A 169 8.88 2.03 -6.38
C LEU A 169 7.44 2.29 -6.81
N VAL A 170 7.22 2.43 -8.12
CA VAL A 170 5.91 2.79 -8.69
C VAL A 170 5.54 1.82 -9.82
N PRO A 171 4.33 1.27 -9.82
CA PRO A 171 3.80 0.50 -10.95
C PRO A 171 3.66 1.36 -12.20
N GLU A 172 4.08 0.84 -13.36
CA GLU A 172 3.87 1.52 -14.65
C GLU A 172 2.39 1.55 -15.06
N GLY A 173 1.59 0.64 -14.49
CA GLY A 173 0.14 0.59 -14.67
C GLY A 173 -0.53 -0.32 -13.63
N PRO A 174 -1.87 -0.38 -13.64
CA PRO A 174 -2.64 -1.19 -12.70
C PRO A 174 -2.20 -2.66 -12.70
N GLY A 175 -1.99 -3.22 -11.50
CA GLY A 175 -1.59 -4.61 -11.31
C GLY A 175 -0.18 -4.96 -11.76
N GLN A 176 0.58 -4.03 -12.34
CA GLN A 176 1.93 -4.29 -12.83
C GLN A 176 2.96 -4.28 -11.69
N GLN A 177 4.12 -4.87 -11.99
CA GLN A 177 5.27 -4.84 -11.12
C GLN A 177 5.84 -3.42 -11.02
N PRO A 178 6.11 -2.91 -9.81
CA PRO A 178 6.69 -1.59 -9.65
C PRO A 178 8.17 -1.53 -10.04
N ARG A 179 8.58 -0.39 -10.59
CA ARG A 179 9.98 -0.07 -10.91
C ARG A 179 10.49 1.09 -10.09
N ILE A 180 11.82 1.20 -9.99
CA ILE A 180 12.49 2.31 -9.34
C ILE A 180 12.28 3.58 -10.15
N VAL A 181 11.57 4.55 -9.61
CA VAL A 181 11.33 5.86 -10.27
C VAL A 181 11.96 7.02 -9.51
N THR A 182 12.40 6.82 -8.27
CA THR A 182 13.16 7.83 -7.53
C THR A 182 14.28 7.21 -6.71
N ILE A 183 15.44 7.84 -6.78
CA ILE A 183 16.58 7.60 -5.90
C ILE A 183 16.98 8.94 -5.28
N ASN A 184 16.93 9.04 -3.97
CA ASN A 184 17.24 10.25 -3.21
C ASN A 184 18.40 9.98 -2.25
N ARG A 185 19.61 10.40 -2.65
CA ARG A 185 20.82 10.20 -1.85
C ARG A 185 20.86 11.10 -0.62
N GLN A 186 20.29 12.30 -0.69
CA GLN A 186 20.14 13.17 0.47
C GLN A 186 19.33 12.48 1.58
N ALA A 187 18.16 11.92 1.24
CA ALA A 187 17.30 11.22 2.21
C ALA A 187 17.99 9.99 2.84
N LEU A 188 18.79 9.25 2.06
CA LEU A 188 19.56 8.12 2.61
C LEU A 188 20.54 8.58 3.70
N ASN A 189 21.23 9.70 3.47
CA ASN A 189 22.18 10.25 4.44
C ASN A 189 21.46 10.75 5.70
N GLU A 190 20.33 11.42 5.54
CA GLU A 190 19.49 11.90 6.65
C GLU A 190 18.98 10.72 7.50
N ALA A 191 18.53 9.63 6.88
CA ALA A 191 18.10 8.43 7.57
C ALA A 191 19.23 7.76 8.36
N ALA A 192 20.46 7.73 7.81
CA ALA A 192 21.64 7.19 8.49
C ALA A 192 22.02 8.01 9.73
N VAL A 193 21.93 9.35 9.64
CA VAL A 193 22.17 10.26 10.76
C VAL A 193 21.11 10.08 11.85
N ALA A 194 19.83 10.03 11.47
CA ALA A 194 18.72 9.85 12.42
C ALA A 194 18.85 8.53 13.19
N SER A 195 19.18 7.43 12.50
CA SER A 195 19.39 6.11 13.12
C SER A 195 20.54 6.14 14.14
N SER A 196 21.65 6.81 13.79
CA SER A 196 22.81 6.93 14.67
C SER A 196 22.51 7.79 15.91
N ALA A 197 21.74 8.87 15.74
CA ALA A 197 21.33 9.74 16.83
C ALA A 197 20.35 9.06 17.81
N GLY A 198 19.45 8.20 17.30
CA GLY A 198 18.53 7.42 18.14
C GLY A 198 19.25 6.38 19.00
N LEU A 199 20.24 5.69 18.45
CA LEU A 199 21.05 4.71 19.17
C LEU A 199 21.83 5.35 20.33
N ALA A 200 22.41 6.53 20.12
CA ALA A 200 23.11 7.27 21.17
C ALA A 200 22.18 7.71 22.32
N GLN A 201 20.93 8.10 22.01
CA GLN A 201 19.95 8.49 23.03
C GLN A 201 19.43 7.31 23.85
N SER A 202 19.32 6.12 23.26
CA SER A 202 18.96 4.90 23.99
C SER A 202 20.02 4.46 24.99
N THR A 203 21.31 4.64 24.68
CA THR A 203 22.42 4.23 25.58
C THR A 203 22.62 5.17 26.76
N ASP A 204 22.17 6.42 26.67
CA ASP A 204 22.26 7.40 27.75
C ASP A 204 21.05 7.34 28.72
N SER A 205 19.94 6.73 28.30
CA SER A 205 18.73 6.58 29.13
C SER A 205 18.76 5.33 30.04
N GLU A 206 19.73 4.44 29.87
CA GLU A 206 19.95 3.23 30.69
C GLU A 206 21.04 3.39 31.77
N GLN A 207 21.53 4.62 32.04
CA GLN A 207 22.52 4.92 33.08
C GLN A 207 21.96 5.72 34.25
#